data_AF-A0A413UER7-F1
#
_entry.id   AF-A0A413UER7-F1
#
_cell.length_a   1.000
_cell.length_b   1.000
_cell.length_c   1.000
_cell.angle_alpha   90.00
_cell.angle_beta   90.00
_cell.angle_gamma   90.00
#
_symmetry.space_group_name_H-M   'P 1'
#
loop_
_entity.id
_entity.type
_entity.pdbx_description
1 polymer ?
#
loop_
_entity_poly.entity_id
_entity_poly.type
_entity_poly.pdbx_seq_one_letter_code
_entity_poly.pdbx_strand_id
1 'polypeptide(L)'
;MTAEEMFIKLGFTKKITPNTLIMYGCVNTTASRDIAFDKVSRRIAVKDVLGNKLTTEAISVNELMAIIQQCIELGWLEEETCTNESEYDSTEEFRCSNCGFTLVEHKEYAVGEDDGEEYYFNFKPKYCPNCGSKIID
;
A
#
# COMPACT_ATOMS: atom_id res chain seq x y z
N MET A 1 -5.54 2.99 -3.51
CA MET A 1 -4.48 3.98 -3.28
C MET A 1 -3.36 3.62 -4.24
N THR A 2 -2.87 4.57 -5.03
CA THR A 2 -1.77 4.30 -5.97
C THR A 2 -0.44 4.20 -5.23
N ALA A 3 0.56 3.55 -5.83
CA ALA A 3 1.90 3.48 -5.26
C ALA A 3 2.48 4.88 -5.03
N GLU A 4 2.24 5.81 -5.96
CA GLU A 4 2.65 7.21 -5.85
C GLU A 4 2.03 7.91 -4.64
N GLU A 5 0.72 7.74 -4.40
CA GLU A 5 0.05 8.27 -3.20
C GLU A 5 0.64 7.69 -1.91
N MET A 6 0.96 6.40 -1.90
CA MET A 6 1.60 5.73 -0.75
C MET A 6 2.99 6.29 -0.49
N PHE A 7 3.80 6.47 -1.53
CA PHE A 7 5.13 7.08 -1.42
C PHE A 7 5.07 8.53 -0.93
N ILE A 8 4.13 9.34 -1.44
CA ILE A 8 3.94 10.74 -0.99
C ILE A 8 3.60 10.80 0.50
N LYS A 9 2.71 9.92 0.99
CA LYS A 9 2.38 9.83 2.43
C LYS A 9 3.59 9.46 3.30
N LEU A 10 4.56 8.74 2.73
CA LEU A 10 5.81 8.37 3.40
C LEU A 10 6.90 9.45 3.27
N GLY A 11 6.60 10.60 2.67
CA GLY A 11 7.56 11.68 2.47
C GLY A 11 8.49 11.48 1.26
N PHE A 12 8.20 10.52 0.39
CA PHE A 12 8.91 10.37 -0.88
C PHE A 12 8.29 11.26 -1.95
N THR A 13 9.13 11.69 -2.88
CA THR A 13 8.73 12.46 -4.06
C THR A 13 9.17 11.75 -5.32
N LYS A 14 8.34 11.78 -6.35
CA LYS A 14 8.67 11.19 -7.65
C LYS A 14 9.74 12.04 -8.33
N LYS A 15 10.94 11.48 -8.55
CA LYS A 15 12.11 12.19 -9.06
C LYS A 15 12.22 12.16 -10.58
N ILE A 16 12.14 10.96 -11.18
CA ILE A 16 12.33 10.76 -12.62
C ILE A 16 11.41 9.63 -13.09
N THR A 17 10.79 9.83 -14.26
CA THR A 17 10.02 8.78 -14.96
C THR A 17 10.32 8.73 -16.46
N PRO A 18 11.50 8.25 -16.87
CA PRO A 18 11.73 7.85 -18.25
C PRO A 18 10.89 6.60 -18.56
N ASN A 19 10.73 6.24 -19.84
CA ASN A 19 10.03 5.01 -20.21
C ASN A 19 10.61 3.74 -19.57
N THR A 20 11.89 3.78 -19.17
CA THR A 20 12.67 2.66 -18.63
C THR A 20 12.78 2.64 -17.10
N LEU A 21 12.44 3.71 -16.39
CA LEU A 21 12.72 3.83 -14.95
C LEU A 21 11.58 4.59 -14.23
N ILE A 22 11.25 4.19 -13.01
CA ILE A 22 10.47 5.01 -12.07
C ILE A 22 11.29 5.18 -10.81
N MET A 23 11.41 6.39 -10.29
CA MET A 23 12.20 6.65 -9.09
C MET A 23 11.49 7.57 -8.11
N TYR A 24 11.46 7.16 -6.85
CA TYR A 24 10.98 7.92 -5.71
C TYR A 24 12.14 8.23 -4.78
N GLY A 25 12.24 9.49 -4.35
CA GLY A 25 13.28 9.92 -3.43
C GLY A 25 12.72 10.67 -2.23
N CYS A 26 13.20 10.34 -1.05
CA CYS A 26 12.93 11.03 0.20
C CYS A 26 14.22 11.70 0.67
N VAL A 27 14.13 12.95 1.14
CA VAL A 27 15.25 13.68 1.73
C VAL A 27 14.83 14.16 3.11
N ASN A 28 15.44 13.57 4.14
CA ASN A 28 15.30 14.02 5.51
C ASN A 28 16.57 14.75 5.95
N THR A 29 16.54 15.44 7.09
CA THR A 29 17.67 16.22 7.62
C THR A 29 18.93 15.37 7.87
N THR A 30 18.80 14.04 7.96
CA THR A 30 19.88 13.12 8.33
C THR A 30 20.23 12.08 7.26
N ALA A 31 19.38 11.87 6.25
CA ALA A 31 19.60 10.85 5.22
C ALA A 31 18.74 11.15 3.97
N SER A 32 19.17 10.64 2.83
CA SER A 32 18.34 10.66 1.63
C SER A 32 18.31 9.29 0.98
N ARG A 33 17.10 8.88 0.62
CA ARG A 33 16.79 7.50 0.22
C ARG A 33 16.05 7.50 -1.10
N ASP A 34 16.59 6.76 -2.05
CA ASP A 34 16.01 6.59 -3.39
C ASP A 34 15.60 5.15 -3.62
N ILE A 35 14.37 4.96 -4.09
CA ILE A 35 13.81 3.67 -4.53
C ILE A 35 13.57 3.78 -6.02
N ALA A 36 14.23 2.92 -6.79
CA ALA A 36 14.19 2.92 -8.25
C ALA A 36 13.68 1.58 -8.79
N PHE A 37 12.76 1.65 -9.74
CA PHE A 37 12.14 0.53 -10.44
C PHE A 37 12.60 0.53 -11.90
N ASP A 38 13.51 -0.38 -12.25
CA ASP A 38 13.96 -0.59 -13.63
C ASP A 38 12.95 -1.45 -14.38
N LYS A 39 12.22 -0.81 -15.31
CA LYS A 39 11.16 -1.42 -16.13
C LYS A 39 11.69 -2.43 -17.14
N VAL A 40 12.95 -2.33 -17.53
CA VAL A 40 13.57 -3.21 -18.53
C VAL A 40 14.06 -4.49 -17.86
N SER A 41 14.81 -4.35 -16.78
CA SER A 41 15.41 -5.50 -16.09
C SER A 41 14.53 -6.10 -14.99
N ARG A 42 13.38 -5.48 -14.68
CA ARG A 42 12.47 -5.85 -13.57
C ARG A 42 13.21 -5.92 -12.23
N ARG A 43 14.03 -4.90 -11.96
CA ARG A 43 14.84 -4.79 -10.74
C ARG A 43 14.41 -3.59 -9.91
N ILE A 44 14.47 -3.77 -8.60
CA ILE A 44 14.26 -2.72 -7.62
C ILE A 44 15.62 -2.42 -6.98
N ALA A 45 16.01 -1.15 -6.97
CA ALA A 45 17.23 -0.70 -6.33
C ALA A 45 16.89 0.33 -5.26
N VAL A 46 17.45 0.16 -4.07
CA VAL A 46 17.38 1.13 -2.98
C VAL A 46 18.77 1.72 -2.78
N LYS A 47 18.90 3.05 -2.81
CA LYS A 47 20.17 3.77 -2.64
C LYS A 47 20.06 4.78 -1.51
N ASP A 48 21.06 4.78 -0.62
CA ASP A 48 21.33 5.87 0.33
C ASP A 48 22.36 6.82 -0.30
N VAL A 49 22.21 8.13 -0.07
CA VAL A 49 22.91 9.22 -0.77
C VAL A 49 24.41 9.28 -0.49
N LEU A 50 24.93 8.54 0.49
CA LEU A 50 26.38 8.42 0.70
C LEU A 50 27.08 7.35 -0.14
N GLY A 51 26.41 6.77 -1.14
CA GLY A 51 27.00 6.19 -2.36
C GLY A 51 27.98 5.00 -2.26
N ASN A 52 28.52 4.68 -1.08
CA ASN A 52 29.64 3.75 -0.90
C ASN A 52 29.50 2.82 0.31
N LYS A 53 28.36 2.82 1.00
CA LYS A 53 28.09 1.84 2.03
C LYS A 53 26.72 1.24 1.75
N LEU A 54 26.69 -0.08 1.52
CA LEU A 54 25.47 -0.87 1.71
C LEU A 54 25.10 -0.77 3.18
N THR A 55 24.43 0.31 3.57
CA THR A 55 23.70 0.36 4.82
C THR A 55 22.52 -0.58 4.61
N THR A 56 22.45 -1.65 5.41
CA THR A 56 21.24 -2.45 5.54
C THR A 56 20.21 -1.60 6.29
N GLU A 57 19.72 -0.54 5.65
CA GLU A 57 18.59 0.21 6.18
C GLU A 57 17.36 -0.68 6.05
N ALA A 58 16.71 -0.93 7.18
CA ALA A 58 15.47 -1.68 7.21
C ALA A 58 14.45 -1.03 6.26
N ILE A 59 13.76 -1.85 5.47
CA ILE A 59 12.56 -1.42 4.76
C ILE A 59 11.42 -1.54 5.76
N SER A 60 10.74 -0.42 6.03
CA SER A 60 9.56 -0.42 6.88
C SER A 60 8.40 -1.17 6.18
N VAL A 61 7.44 -1.67 6.95
CA VAL A 61 6.26 -2.35 6.39
C VAL A 61 5.52 -1.45 5.40
N ASN A 62 5.37 -0.16 5.71
CA ASN A 62 4.67 0.76 4.82
C ASN A 62 5.42 1.00 3.50
N GLU A 63 6.76 1.09 3.54
CA GLU A 63 7.58 1.15 2.32
C GLU A 63 7.46 -0.14 1.50
N LEU A 64 7.47 -1.30 2.15
CA LEU A 64 7.26 -2.59 1.49
C LEU A 64 5.91 -2.62 0.76
N MET A 65 4.84 -2.14 1.41
CA MET A 65 3.51 -2.08 0.80
C MET A 65 3.48 -1.14 -0.41
N ALA A 66 4.12 0.02 -0.34
CA ALA A 66 4.24 0.93 -1.49
C ALA A 66 5.04 0.30 -2.64
N ILE A 67 6.10 -0.45 -2.33
CA ILE A 67 6.90 -1.20 -3.32
C ILE A 67 6.06 -2.29 -3.99
N ILE A 68 5.30 -3.07 -3.22
CA ILE A 68 4.41 -4.11 -3.74
C ILE A 68 3.36 -3.49 -4.66
N GLN A 69 2.72 -2.40 -4.22
CA GLN A 69 1.73 -1.69 -5.03
C GLN A 69 2.33 -1.21 -6.36
N GLN A 70 3.56 -0.68 -6.36
CA GLN A 70 4.23 -0.26 -7.59
C GLN A 70 4.51 -1.44 -8.52
N CYS A 71 4.86 -2.61 -7.97
CA CYS A 71 5.08 -3.82 -8.75
C CYS A 71 3.79 -4.35 -9.38
N ILE A 72 2.65 -4.25 -8.68
CA ILE A 72 1.33 -4.59 -9.23
C ILE A 72 0.98 -3.64 -10.38
N GLU A 73 1.14 -2.33 -10.19
CA GLU A 73 0.87 -1.32 -11.23
C GLU A 73 1.76 -1.48 -12.49
N LEU A 74 2.97 -1.99 -12.31
CA LEU A 74 3.89 -2.32 -13.41
C LEU A 74 3.62 -3.68 -14.06
N GLY A 75 2.66 -4.45 -13.55
CA GLY A 75 2.36 -5.81 -14.01
C GLY A 75 3.50 -6.80 -13.73
N TRP A 76 4.29 -6.55 -12.69
CA TRP A 76 5.35 -7.45 -12.24
C TRP A 76 4.85 -8.48 -11.24
N LEU A 77 3.79 -8.11 -10.50
CA LEU A 77 3.07 -8.98 -9.57
C LEU A 77 1.58 -8.95 -9.95
N GLU A 78 0.91 -10.07 -9.74
CA GLU A 78 -0.55 -10.11 -9.80
C GLU A 78 -1.11 -9.57 -8.49
N GLU A 79 -2.23 -8.85 -8.57
CA GLU A 79 -2.98 -8.42 -7.40
C GLU A 79 -3.58 -9.67 -6.74
N GLU A 80 -3.15 -10.00 -5.53
CA GLU A 80 -3.75 -11.11 -4.79
C GLU A 80 -5.22 -10.80 -4.51
N THR A 81 -6.09 -11.78 -4.76
CA THR A 81 -7.51 -11.67 -4.51
C THR A 81 -7.95 -12.60 -3.38
N CYS A 82 -9.07 -12.26 -2.76
CA CYS A 82 -9.74 -13.12 -1.79
C CYS A 82 -11.25 -12.95 -1.93
N THR A 83 -11.99 -13.92 -1.41
CA THR A 83 -13.45 -13.92 -1.33
C THR A 83 -13.86 -13.87 0.14
N ASN A 84 -15.12 -13.50 0.41
CA ASN A 84 -15.70 -13.69 1.74
C ASN A 84 -16.11 -15.15 1.91
N GLU A 85 -15.49 -15.86 2.86
CA GLU A 85 -15.89 -17.24 3.23
C GLU A 85 -17.02 -17.27 4.27
N SER A 86 -17.43 -16.12 4.80
CA SER A 86 -18.55 -16.03 5.73
C SER A 86 -19.87 -16.35 5.02
N GLU A 87 -20.82 -16.93 5.78
CA GLU A 87 -22.21 -17.09 5.33
C GLU A 87 -23.00 -15.77 5.42
N TYR A 88 -22.44 -14.75 6.08
CA TYR A 88 -23.04 -13.43 6.28
C TYR A 88 -22.55 -12.42 5.24
N ASP A 89 -23.27 -11.30 5.11
CA ASP A 89 -22.83 -10.19 4.28
C ASP A 89 -21.51 -9.63 4.81
N SER A 90 -20.62 -9.24 3.90
CA SER A 90 -19.30 -8.67 4.21
C SER A 90 -19.32 -7.43 5.12
N THR A 91 -20.47 -6.75 5.24
CA THR A 91 -20.69 -5.63 6.18
C THR A 91 -20.96 -6.07 7.61
N GLU A 92 -21.32 -7.33 7.82
CA GLU A 92 -21.52 -7.93 9.14
C GLU A 92 -20.27 -8.74 9.55
N GLU A 93 -19.87 -9.67 8.68
CA GLU A 93 -18.70 -10.52 8.87
C GLU A 93 -17.97 -10.76 7.55
N PHE A 94 -16.66 -10.49 7.58
CA PHE A 94 -15.76 -10.81 6.49
C PHE A 94 -14.71 -11.82 6.97
N ARG A 95 -14.64 -12.98 6.31
CA ARG A 95 -13.60 -13.98 6.50
C ARG A 95 -12.79 -14.15 5.21
N CYS A 96 -11.51 -13.80 5.26
CA CYS A 96 -10.64 -13.79 4.09
C CYS A 96 -10.22 -15.22 3.69
N SER A 97 -10.54 -15.63 2.46
CA SER A 97 -10.07 -16.93 1.92
C SER A 97 -8.56 -17.02 1.69
N ASN A 98 -7.84 -15.90 1.58
CA ASN A 98 -6.39 -15.92 1.37
C ASN A 98 -5.60 -16.12 2.67
N CYS A 99 -5.94 -15.38 3.74
CA CYS A 99 -5.14 -15.40 4.98
C CYS A 99 -5.90 -15.91 6.22
N GLY A 100 -7.18 -16.25 6.10
CA GLY A 100 -8.01 -16.72 7.21
C GLY A 100 -8.36 -15.65 8.25
N PHE A 101 -8.03 -14.38 8.01
CA PHE A 101 -8.40 -13.28 8.90
C PHE A 101 -9.92 -13.07 8.91
N THR A 102 -10.50 -12.90 10.10
CA THR A 102 -11.92 -12.61 10.32
C THR A 102 -12.10 -11.20 10.87
N LEU A 103 -12.97 -10.43 10.24
CA LEU A 103 -13.44 -9.10 10.66
C LEU A 103 -14.93 -9.18 10.99
N VAL A 104 -15.31 -8.79 12.20
CA VAL A 104 -16.71 -8.75 12.67
C VAL A 104 -17.04 -7.37 13.21
N GLU A 105 -18.30 -6.94 13.07
CA GLU A 105 -18.86 -5.73 13.69
C GLU A 105 -18.07 -4.43 13.41
N HIS A 106 -17.68 -4.22 12.17
CA HIS A 106 -16.88 -3.07 11.76
C HIS A 106 -17.75 -1.91 11.24
N LYS A 107 -17.45 -0.69 11.68
CA LYS A 107 -18.20 0.52 11.33
C LYS A 107 -17.25 1.62 10.87
N GLU A 108 -17.71 2.41 9.91
CA GLU A 108 -17.06 3.66 9.53
C GLU A 108 -17.77 4.82 10.22
N TYR A 109 -16.97 5.74 10.78
CA TYR A 109 -17.43 6.93 11.47
C TYR A 109 -17.08 8.16 10.63
N ALA A 110 -18.07 9.02 10.39
CA ALA A 110 -17.87 10.30 9.74
C ALA A 110 -18.42 11.43 10.60
N VAL A 111 -17.75 12.58 10.56
CA VAL A 111 -18.19 13.81 11.23
C VAL A 111 -18.91 14.68 10.19
N GLY A 112 -20.16 15.06 10.48
CA GLY A 112 -20.93 15.96 9.64
C GLY A 112 -20.26 17.32 9.52
N GLU A 113 -20.08 17.82 8.30
CA GLU A 113 -19.44 19.11 8.04
C GLU A 113 -20.27 20.29 8.58
N ASP A 114 -21.59 20.13 8.71
CA ASP A 114 -22.53 21.19 9.06
C ASP A 114 -22.80 21.33 10.57
N ASP A 115 -22.87 20.21 11.29
CA ASP A 115 -23.30 20.13 12.70
C ASP A 115 -22.22 19.56 13.64
N GLY A 116 -21.16 18.96 13.09
CA GLY A 116 -20.14 18.25 13.86
C GLY A 116 -20.66 16.96 14.50
N GLU A 117 -21.84 16.47 14.11
CA GLU A 117 -22.41 15.23 14.64
C GLU A 117 -21.71 14.00 14.04
N GLU A 118 -21.54 12.97 14.86
CA GLU A 118 -20.94 11.70 14.43
C GLU A 118 -22.01 10.76 13.86
N TYR A 119 -21.82 10.36 12.62
CA TYR A 119 -22.64 9.37 11.93
C TYR A 119 -21.86 8.06 11.81
N TYR A 120 -22.54 6.93 12.03
CA TYR A 120 -21.97 5.61 11.81
C TYR A 120 -22.73 4.86 10.73
N PHE A 121 -21.99 4.17 9.88
CA PHE A 121 -22.54 3.34 8.81
C PHE A 121 -21.77 2.03 8.72
N ASN A 122 -22.46 1.01 8.18
CA ASN A 122 -21.86 -0.27 7.89
C ASN A 122 -20.74 -0.08 6.88
N PHE A 123 -19.53 -0.49 7.24
CA PHE A 123 -18.38 -0.44 6.36
C PHE A 123 -18.32 -1.73 5.54
N LYS A 124 -18.03 -1.65 4.24
CA LYS A 124 -17.77 -2.82 3.39
C LYS A 124 -16.28 -2.80 2.99
N PRO A 125 -15.45 -3.72 3.50
CA PRO A 125 -14.04 -3.74 3.16
C PRO A 125 -13.88 -4.07 1.66
N LYS A 126 -13.01 -3.31 0.97
CA LYS A 126 -12.62 -3.60 -0.42
C LYS A 126 -11.37 -4.47 -0.52
N TYR A 127 -10.61 -4.53 0.56
CA TYR A 127 -9.37 -5.28 0.68
C TYR A 127 -9.35 -5.93 2.06
N CYS A 128 -8.72 -7.11 2.17
CA CYS A 128 -8.45 -7.72 3.46
C CYS A 128 -7.54 -6.79 4.27
N PRO A 129 -7.95 -6.35 5.47
CA PRO A 129 -7.15 -5.42 6.27
C PRO A 129 -5.87 -6.07 6.84
N ASN A 130 -5.78 -7.39 6.83
CA ASN A 130 -4.61 -8.13 7.29
C ASN A 130 -3.58 -8.38 6.17
N CYS A 131 -3.99 -8.99 5.06
CA CYS A 131 -3.06 -9.38 3.99
C CYS A 131 -3.09 -8.47 2.76
N GLY A 132 -3.99 -7.50 2.69
CA GLY A 132 -4.08 -6.56 1.57
C GLY A 132 -4.68 -7.14 0.29
N SER A 133 -5.06 -8.43 0.26
CA SER A 133 -5.70 -9.04 -0.91
C SER A 133 -7.02 -8.34 -1.22
N LYS A 134 -7.26 -8.07 -2.51
CA LYS A 134 -8.49 -7.45 -2.97
C LYS A 134 -9.67 -8.39 -2.81
N ILE A 135 -10.75 -7.89 -2.24
CA ILE A 135 -11.96 -8.68 -2.07
C ILE A 135 -12.72 -8.69 -3.40
N ILE A 136 -12.93 -9.88 -3.95
CA ILE A 136 -13.77 -10.14 -5.11
C ILE A 136 -15.00 -10.92 -4.62
N ASP A 137 -16.19 -10.38 -4.91
CA ASP A 137 -17.49 -11.02 -4.65
C ASP A 137 -17.91 -11.88 -5.85
#